data_AF-A0A0N0GZC5-F1
#
_entry.id   AF-A0A0N0GZC5-F1
#
_cell.length_a   1.000
_cell.length_b   1.000
_cell.length_c   1.000
_cell.angle_alpha   90.00
_cell.angle_beta   90.00
_cell.angle_gamma   90.00
#
_symmetry.space_group_name_H-M   'P 1'
#
loop_
_entity.id
_entity.type
_entity.pdbx_description
1 polymer ?
#
loop_
_entity_poly.entity_id
_entity_poly.type
_entity_poly.pdbx_seq_one_letter_code
_entity_poly.pdbx_strand_id
1 'polypeptide(L)'
;MLDLVESVMYDGMTLTEALSGVREEVPFMLGVPAEYGLLVEGEAAAQIVETAGLTAGSPFGPTIGQGLAHIEQRPVEEQQQFVRAAARRYATTTPSRPRSAPVAPPPSPAPGRTR
;
A
#
# COMPACT_ATOMS: atom_id res chain seq x y z
N MET A 1 -1.38 2.55 0.90
CA MET A 1 -0.42 2.67 2.01
C MET A 1 0.90 3.22 1.48
N LEU A 2 1.63 2.49 0.62
CA LEU A 2 2.92 2.95 0.07
C LEU A 2 2.83 4.34 -0.60
N ASP A 3 1.75 4.63 -1.34
CA ASP A 3 1.54 5.97 -1.93
C ASP A 3 1.31 7.07 -0.88
N LEU A 4 0.71 6.75 0.27
CA LEU A 4 0.52 7.70 1.36
C LEU A 4 1.85 7.95 2.10
N VAL A 5 2.65 6.91 2.33
CA VAL A 5 3.99 7.04 2.93
C VAL A 5 4.86 7.95 2.08
N GLU A 6 4.86 7.72 0.75
CA GLU A 6 5.57 8.60 -0.18
C GLU A 6 5.11 10.06 -0.03
N SER A 7 3.79 10.29 0.04
CA SER A 7 3.21 11.63 0.17
C SER A 7 3.62 12.34 1.47
N VAL A 8 3.60 11.66 2.62
CA VAL A 8 3.90 12.30 3.91
C VAL A 8 5.41 12.48 4.15
N MET A 9 6.25 11.69 3.51
CA MET A 9 7.70 11.92 3.51
C MET A 9 8.10 13.22 2.78
N TYR A 10 7.25 13.76 1.91
CA TYR A 10 7.45 15.10 1.34
C TYR A 10 7.29 16.22 2.37
N ASP A 11 6.57 15.96 3.47
CA ASP A 11 6.37 16.92 4.57
C ASP A 11 7.51 16.91 5.60
N GLY A 12 8.62 16.23 5.29
CA GLY A 12 9.84 16.20 6.12
C GLY A 12 9.85 15.14 7.23
N MET A 13 8.89 14.22 7.24
CA MET A 13 8.89 13.07 8.15
C MET A 13 9.94 12.03 7.79
N THR A 14 10.52 11.39 8.79
CA THR A 14 11.34 10.18 8.59
C THR A 14 10.49 9.02 8.08
N LEU A 15 11.14 8.01 7.50
CA LEU A 15 10.45 6.83 6.96
C LEU A 15 9.59 6.13 8.02
N THR A 16 10.11 5.95 9.24
CA THR A 16 9.40 5.23 10.30
C THR A 16 8.27 6.08 10.89
N GLU A 17 8.44 7.40 10.98
CA GLU A 17 7.35 8.32 11.34
C GLU A 17 6.23 8.29 10.29
N ALA A 18 6.59 8.31 9.01
CA ALA A 18 5.65 8.21 7.90
C ALA A 18 4.86 6.90 7.95
N LEU A 19 5.53 5.76 8.16
CA LEU A 19 4.89 4.45 8.31
C LEU A 19 3.92 4.42 9.50
N SER A 20 4.36 4.94 10.65
CA SER A 20 3.54 4.98 11.87
C SER A 20 2.32 5.91 11.73
N GLY A 21 2.48 7.08 11.11
CA GLY A 21 1.37 8.01 10.90
C GLY A 21 0.34 7.44 9.92
N VAL A 22 0.81 6.85 8.81
CA VAL A 22 -0.05 6.24 7.80
C VAL A 22 -0.78 5.00 8.35
N ARG A 23 -0.18 4.28 9.31
CA ARG A 23 -0.83 3.15 10.00
C ARG A 23 -2.15 3.53 10.64
N GLU A 24 -2.25 4.73 11.20
CA GLU A 24 -3.45 5.21 11.91
C GLU A 24 -4.54 5.64 10.92
N GLU A 25 -4.14 6.22 9.79
CA GLU A 25 -5.05 6.79 8.78
C GLU A 25 -5.58 5.75 7.78
N VAL A 26 -4.75 4.79 7.36
CA VAL A 26 -5.12 3.84 6.28
C VAL A 26 -6.33 2.97 6.63
N PRO A 27 -6.46 2.41 7.85
CA PRO A 27 -7.64 1.64 8.21
C PRO A 27 -8.93 2.45 8.08
N PHE A 28 -8.91 3.70 8.52
CA PHE A 28 -10.03 4.63 8.38
C PHE A 28 -10.39 4.85 6.90
N MET A 29 -9.41 5.14 6.05
CA MET A 29 -9.62 5.35 4.62
C MET A 29 -10.17 4.11 3.89
N LEU A 30 -9.77 2.92 4.33
CA LEU A 30 -10.19 1.65 3.73
C LEU A 30 -11.48 1.09 4.34
N GLY A 31 -12.02 1.72 5.39
CA GLY A 31 -13.18 1.22 6.13
C GLY A 31 -12.91 -0.12 6.82
N VAL A 32 -11.66 -0.40 7.19
CA VAL A 32 -11.27 -1.64 7.90
C VAL A 32 -10.96 -1.33 9.36
N PRO A 33 -11.13 -2.31 10.27
CA PRO A 33 -10.80 -2.12 11.68
C PRO A 33 -9.34 -1.70 11.91
N ALA A 34 -9.11 -0.84 12.90
CA ALA A 34 -7.82 -0.21 13.16
C ALA A 34 -6.71 -1.21 13.53
N GLU A 35 -7.07 -2.34 14.14
CA GLU A 35 -6.15 -3.42 14.49
C GLU A 35 -5.43 -4.02 13.26
N TYR A 36 -6.02 -3.91 12.06
CA TYR A 36 -5.38 -4.36 10.83
C TYR A 36 -4.32 -3.37 10.33
N GLY A 37 -4.22 -2.17 10.88
CA GLY A 37 -3.20 -1.18 10.51
C GLY A 37 -1.78 -1.73 10.65
N LEU A 38 -1.50 -2.49 11.71
CA LEU A 38 -0.20 -3.14 11.92
C LEU A 38 0.15 -4.16 10.82
N LEU A 39 -0.86 -4.85 10.28
CA LEU A 39 -0.63 -5.77 9.14
C LEU A 39 -0.25 -5.02 7.88
N VAL A 40 -0.95 -3.91 7.62
CA VAL A 40 -0.70 -3.10 6.42
C VAL A 40 0.65 -2.38 6.53
N GLU A 41 1.02 -1.91 7.72
CA GLU A 41 2.33 -1.33 8.00
C GLU A 41 3.46 -2.34 7.81
N GLY A 42 3.35 -3.53 8.42
CA GLY A 42 4.37 -4.57 8.32
C GLY A 42 4.60 -5.03 6.88
N GLU A 43 3.53 -5.21 6.11
CA GLU A 43 3.63 -5.53 4.68
C GLU A 43 4.31 -4.40 3.89
N ALA A 44 3.92 -3.15 4.10
CA ALA A 44 4.55 -2.01 3.42
C ALA A 44 6.03 -1.88 3.77
N ALA A 45 6.39 -2.05 5.04
CA ALA A 45 7.78 -2.05 5.50
C ALA A 45 8.59 -3.17 4.82
N ALA A 46 8.03 -4.37 4.70
CA ALA A 46 8.67 -5.48 3.97
C ALA A 46 8.94 -5.13 2.51
N GLN A 47 7.95 -4.58 1.80
CA GLN A 47 8.10 -4.18 0.39
C GLN A 47 9.21 -3.13 0.21
N ILE A 48 9.30 -2.17 1.12
CA ILE A 48 10.33 -1.12 1.09
C ILE A 48 11.73 -1.72 1.33
N VAL A 49 11.87 -2.56 2.35
CA VAL A 49 13.13 -3.24 2.71
C VAL A 49 13.60 -4.14 1.56
N GLU A 50 12.71 -4.94 0.95
CA GLU A 50 13.05 -5.75 -0.22
C GLU A 50 13.48 -4.91 -1.42
N THR A 51 12.83 -3.77 -1.62
CA THR A 51 13.14 -2.86 -2.73
C THR A 51 14.50 -2.17 -2.55
N ALA A 52 14.92 -1.95 -1.30
CA ALA A 52 16.28 -1.52 -0.97
C ALA A 52 17.34 -2.63 -1.15
N GLY A 53 16.95 -3.82 -1.59
CA GLY A 53 17.85 -4.97 -1.75
C GLY A 53 18.24 -5.64 -0.42
N LEU A 54 17.50 -5.35 0.65
CA LEU A 54 17.73 -5.92 1.98
C LEU A 54 16.82 -7.14 2.18
N THR A 55 17.24 -8.04 3.05
CA THR A 55 16.44 -9.23 3.39
C THR A 55 15.32 -8.82 4.36
N ALA A 56 14.07 -8.82 3.90
CA ALA A 56 12.92 -8.45 4.71
C ALA A 56 12.52 -9.54 5.72
N GLY A 57 12.65 -10.83 5.36
CA GLY A 57 12.27 -11.93 6.25
C GLY A 57 10.77 -11.89 6.60
N SER A 58 10.41 -12.15 7.85
CA SER A 58 9.02 -12.00 8.30
C SER A 58 8.66 -10.50 8.44
N PRO A 59 7.46 -10.05 8.00
CA PRO A 59 7.00 -8.66 8.16
C PRO A 59 6.97 -8.13 9.62
N PHE A 60 6.96 -9.04 10.60
CA PHE A 60 7.03 -8.72 12.04
C PHE A 60 8.33 -9.18 12.70
N GLY A 61 9.32 -9.54 11.88
CA GLY A 61 10.63 -9.98 12.33
C GLY A 61 11.57 -8.81 12.59
N PRO A 62 12.65 -9.05 13.36
CA PRO A 62 13.65 -8.02 13.64
C PRO A 62 14.39 -7.53 12.37
N THR A 63 14.40 -8.33 11.31
CA THR A 63 15.02 -8.01 10.01
C THR A 63 14.38 -6.78 9.36
N ILE A 64 13.08 -6.59 9.53
CA ILE A 64 12.37 -5.40 9.02
C ILE A 64 12.83 -4.15 9.74
N GLY A 65 12.84 -4.16 11.08
CA GLY A 65 13.30 -3.02 11.87
C GLY A 65 14.74 -2.64 11.57
N GLN A 66 15.63 -3.63 11.43
CA GLN A 66 17.03 -3.41 11.04
C GLN A 66 17.13 -2.83 9.62
N GLY A 67 16.32 -3.33 8.68
CA GLY A 67 16.27 -2.84 7.31
C GLY A 67 15.81 -1.38 7.23
N LEU A 68 14.74 -1.03 7.92
CA LEU A 68 14.25 0.35 8.01
C LEU A 68 15.30 1.27 8.63
N ALA A 69 15.92 0.86 9.74
CA ALA A 69 16.99 1.62 10.37
C ALA A 69 18.20 1.83 9.45
N HIS A 70 18.49 0.88 8.55
CA HIS A 70 19.54 1.05 7.54
C HIS A 70 19.13 2.04 6.43
N ILE A 71 17.86 2.01 6.02
CA ILE A 71 17.33 2.93 5.01
C ILE A 71 17.29 4.35 5.56
N GLU A 72 16.89 4.56 6.82
CA GLU A 72 16.83 5.90 7.44
C GLU A 72 18.18 6.61 7.57
N GLN A 73 19.29 5.87 7.49
CA GLN A 73 20.64 6.46 7.47
C GLN A 73 21.00 7.07 6.10
N ARG A 74 20.16 6.86 5.08
CA ARG A 74 20.37 7.39 3.74
C ARG A 74 19.78 8.80 3.60
N PRO A 75 20.23 9.60 2.61
CA PRO A 75 19.56 10.84 2.24
C PRO A 75 18.05 10.64 2.02
N VAL A 76 17.23 11.63 2.36
CA VAL A 76 15.76 11.50 2.31
C VAL A 76 15.27 11.18 0.89
N GLU A 77 15.98 11.67 -0.13
CA GLU A 77 15.69 11.41 -1.54
C GLU A 77 15.86 9.93 -1.90
N GLU A 78 16.88 9.27 -1.34
CA GLU A 78 17.09 7.82 -1.51
C GLU A 78 15.98 7.04 -0.81
N GLN A 79 15.61 7.45 0.41
CA GLN A 79 14.50 6.81 1.15
C GLN A 79 13.18 6.91 0.36
N GLN A 80 12.84 8.10 -0.13
CA GLN A 80 11.67 8.33 -0.98
C GLN A 80 11.73 7.49 -2.27
N GLN A 81 12.91 7.34 -2.86
CA GLN A 81 13.09 6.50 -4.05
C GLN A 81 12.77 5.04 -3.77
N PHE A 82 13.16 4.49 -2.62
CA PHE A 82 12.79 3.13 -2.22
C PHE A 82 11.28 2.97 -2.03
N VAL A 83 10.62 3.93 -1.37
CA VAL A 83 9.16 3.90 -1.18
C VAL A 83 8.43 3.96 -2.52
N ARG A 84 8.82 4.87 -3.42
CA ARG A 84 8.24 4.98 -4.76
C ARG A 84 8.44 3.71 -5.57
N ALA A 85 9.64 3.12 -5.51
CA ALA A 85 9.94 1.89 -6.22
C ALA A 85 9.12 0.71 -5.67
N ALA A 86 8.94 0.64 -4.35
CA ALA A 86 8.09 -0.35 -3.69
C ALA A 86 6.62 -0.20 -4.12
N ALA A 87 6.08 1.03 -4.12
CA ALA A 87 4.72 1.33 -4.57
C ALA A 87 4.49 0.85 -6.01
N ARG A 88 5.41 1.20 -6.92
CA ARG A 88 5.35 0.79 -8.34
C ARG A 88 5.40 -0.73 -8.52
N ARG A 89 6.29 -1.39 -7.79
CA ARG A 89 6.44 -2.85 -7.84
C ARG A 89 5.16 -3.53 -7.37
N TYR A 90 4.63 -3.09 -6.23
CA TYR A 90 3.40 -3.63 -5.64
C TYR A 90 2.18 -3.44 -6.56
N ALA A 91 2.04 -2.27 -7.19
CA ALA A 91 0.98 -2.01 -8.17
C ALA A 91 1.08 -2.91 -9.41
N THR A 92 2.29 -3.31 -9.81
CA THR A 92 2.53 -4.17 -10.98
C THR A 92 2.25 -5.65 -10.66
N THR A 93 2.56 -6.10 -9.45
CA THR A 93 2.40 -7.51 -9.04
C THR A 93 0.99 -7.83 -8.56
N THR A 94 0.21 -6.83 -8.16
CA THR A 94 -1.18 -7.03 -7.78
C THR A 94 -1.99 -7.29 -9.06
N PRO A 95 -2.69 -8.43 -9.21
CA PRO A 95 -3.55 -8.64 -10.36
C PRO A 95 -4.57 -7.50 -10.39
N SER A 96 -4.56 -6.69 -11.46
CA SER A 96 -5.56 -5.65 -11.68
C SER A 96 -6.93 -6.29 -11.54
N ARG A 97 -7.63 -5.99 -10.45
CA ARG A 97 -9.02 -6.41 -10.28
C ARG A 97 -9.75 -5.88 -11.51
N PRO A 98 -10.35 -6.74 -12.36
CA PRO A 98 -11.09 -6.25 -13.51
C PRO A 98 -12.16 -5.31 -12.96
N ARG A 99 -12.10 -4.05 -13.41
CA ARG A 99 -13.12 -3.04 -13.13
C ARG A 99 -14.44 -3.69 -13.53
N SER A 100 -15.30 -4.02 -12.56
CA SER A 100 -16.60 -4.62 -12.85
C SER A 100 -17.26 -3.77 -13.92
N ALA A 101 -17.42 -4.33 -15.12
CA ALA A 101 -18.16 -3.67 -16.16
C ALA A 101 -19.56 -3.36 -15.60
N PRO A 102 -20.14 -2.19 -15.91
CA PRO A 102 -21.50 -1.88 -15.49
C PRO A 102 -22.41 -3.03 -15.93
N VAL A 103 -23.13 -3.61 -14.97
CA VAL A 103 -24.13 -4.65 -15.21
C VAL A 103 -25.05 -4.15 -16.32
N ALA A 104 -25.10 -4.88 -17.43
CA ALA A 104 -26.04 -4.58 -18.50
C ALA A 104 -27.46 -4.60 -17.92
N PRO A 105 -28.31 -3.60 -18.24
CA PRO A 105 -29.68 -3.57 -17.74
C PRO A 105 -30.42 -4.84 -18.21
N PRO A 106 -31.33 -5.40 -17.40
CA PRO A 106 -32.10 -6.58 -17.77
C PRO A 106 -32.91 -6.32 -19.05
N PRO A 107 -33.12 -7.34 -19.90
CA PRO A 107 -33.90 -7.18 -21.12
C PRO A 107 -35.34 -6.79 -20.79
N SER A 108 -35.83 -5.71 -21.41
CA SER A 108 -37.21 -5.26 -21.26
C SER A 108 -38.19 -6.33 -21.74
N PRO A 109 -39.34 -6.53 -21.06
CA PRO A 109 -40.36 -7.48 -21.49
C PRO A 109 -40.93 -7.06 -22.85
N ALA A 110 -41.04 -8.03 -23.76
CA ALA A 110 -41.59 -7.83 -25.09
C ALA A 110 -43.05 -7.31 -25.00
N PRO A 111 -43.47 -6.37 -25.87
CA PRO A 111 -44.86 -5.94 -25.90
C PRO A 111 -45.75 -7.12 -26.29
N GLY A 112 -46.60 -7.54 -25.35
CA GLY A 112 -47.60 -8.55 -25.57
C GLY A 112 -48.51 -8.16 -26.72
N ARG A 113 -48.56 -9.01 -27.76
CA ARG A 113 -49.62 -8.96 -28.76
C ARG A 113 -50.92 -9.39 -28.08
N THR A 114 -51.77 -8.42 -27.78
CA THR A 114 -53.19 -8.68 -27.56
C THR A 114 -53.80 -9.13 -28.89
N ARG A 115 -54.56 -10.22 -28.82
CA ARG A 115 -55.30 -10.83 -29.91
C ARG A 115 -56.76 -10.40 -29.84
#